data_AF-A0A9E5NFR0-F1
#
_entry.id   AF-A0A9E5NFR0-F1
#
_cell.length_a   1.000
_cell.length_b   1.000
_cell.length_c   1.000
_cell.angle_alpha   90.00
_cell.angle_beta   90.00
_cell.angle_gamma   90.00
#
_symmetry.space_group_name_H-M   'P 1'
#
loop_
_entity.id
_entity.type
_entity.pdbx_description
1 polymer ?
#
loop_
_entity_poly.entity_id
_entity_poly.type
_entity_poly.pdbx_seq_one_letter_code
_entity_poly.pdbx_strand_id
1 'polypeptide(L)' 'HYGVVPDVMTMAKAIASGLPLSAVVARDDLMKDIYPGSLGGTYGGNPISCATALKV' A
#
# COMPACT_ATOMS: atom_id res chain seq x y z
N HIS A 1 12.74 -8.84 13.62
CA HIS A 1 12.49 -10.07 14.38
C HIS A 1 13.12 -11.32 13.75
N TYR A 2 12.90 -11.62 12.47
CA TYR A 2 13.41 -12.87 11.85
C TYR A 2 14.25 -12.67 10.57
N GLY A 3 14.58 -11.43 10.21
CA GLY A 3 15.34 -11.14 8.98
C GLY A 3 14.64 -11.53 7.68
N VAL A 4 13.35 -11.89 7.73
CA VAL A 4 12.56 -12.24 6.55
C VAL A 4 12.31 -10.99 5.72
N VAL A 5 12.63 -11.06 4.43
CA VAL A 5 12.30 -10.05 3.43
C VAL A 5 11.20 -10.63 2.54
N PRO A 6 9.94 -10.17 2.67
CA PRO A 6 8.85 -10.72 1.88
C PRO A 6 8.87 -10.16 0.45
N ASP A 7 8.49 -10.99 -0.52
CA ASP A 7 8.29 -10.54 -1.91
C ASP A 7 7.08 -9.61 -2.04
N VAL A 8 6.07 -9.79 -1.19
CA VAL A 8 4.85 -8.97 -1.10
C VAL A 8 4.50 -8.73 0.37
N MET A 9 4.24 -7.48 0.73
CA MET A 9 3.79 -7.06 2.05
C MET A 9 2.48 -6.28 1.96
N THR A 10 1.52 -6.62 2.83
CA THR A 10 0.26 -5.88 2.98
C THR A 10 0.29 -5.02 4.23
N MET A 11 -0.21 -3.79 4.12
CA MET A 11 -0.21 -2.79 5.20
C MET A 11 -1.56 -2.06 5.26
N ALA A 12 -2.00 -1.70 6.45
CA ALA A 12 -3.24 -0.96 6.72
C ALA A 12 -3.21 -0.46 8.19
N LYS A 13 -4.37 -0.42 8.85
CA LYS A 13 -4.53 -0.09 10.28
C LYS A 13 -3.84 1.24 10.65
N ALA A 14 -2.67 1.16 11.29
CA ALA A 14 -1.96 2.32 11.81
C ALA A 14 -1.30 3.19 10.72
N ILE A 15 -1.19 2.71 9.47
CA ILE A 15 -0.49 3.40 8.38
C ILE A 15 -0.96 4.84 8.14
N ALA A 16 -2.23 5.14 8.45
CA ALA A 16 -2.79 6.49 8.32
C ALA A 16 -3.49 6.96 9.61
N SER A 17 -3.00 6.54 10.77
CA SER A 17 -3.49 6.97 12.10
C SER A 17 -5.02 6.98 12.25
N GLY A 18 -5.69 5.93 11.76
CA GLY A 18 -7.14 5.76 11.84
C GLY A 18 -7.93 6.21 10.61
N LEU A 19 -7.31 6.91 9.65
CA LEU A 19 -7.94 7.16 8.36
C LEU A 19 -7.90 5.92 7.44
N PRO A 20 -8.87 5.77 6.52
CA PRO A 20 -8.91 4.63 5.61
C PRO A 20 -7.76 4.69 4.59
N LEU A 21 -6.74 3.87 4.82
CA LEU A 21 -5.65 3.62 3.88
C LEU A 21 -5.13 2.19 4.05
N SER A 22 -4.84 1.55 2.93
CA SER A 22 -4.08 0.31 2.85
C SER A 22 -3.08 0.38 1.71
N ALA A 23 -2.09 -0.50 1.74
CA ALA A 23 -1.07 -0.62 0.72
C ALA A 23 -0.68 -2.09 0.52
N VAL A 24 -0.34 -2.42 -0.72
CA VAL A 24 0.36 -3.66 -1.08
C VAL A 24 1.67 -3.23 -1.71
N VAL A 25 2.78 -3.64 -1.12
CA VAL A 25 4.13 -3.37 -1.62
C VAL A 25 4.73 -4.68 -2.08
N ALA A 26 5.23 -4.71 -3.31
CA ALA A 26 5.86 -5.90 -3.88
C ALA A 26 7.15 -5.51 -4.60
N ARG A 27 8.00 -6.52 -4.86
CA ARG A 27 9.17 -6.39 -5.72
C ARG A 27 8.79 -5.92 -7.13
N ASP A 28 9.69 -5.18 -7.77
CA ASP A 28 9.47 -4.50 -9.05
C ASP A 28 9.17 -5.46 -10.20
N ASP A 29 9.81 -6.64 -10.22
CA ASP A 29 9.53 -7.70 -11.21
C ASP A 29 8.10 -8.24 -11.09
N LEU A 30 7.52 -8.33 -9.90
CA LEU A 30 6.10 -8.69 -9.74
C LEU A 30 5.15 -7.55 -10.12
N MET A 31 5.51 -6.31 -9.83
CA MET A 31 4.65 -5.16 -10.13
C MET A 31 4.55 -4.89 -11.64
N LYS A 32 5.55 -5.28 -12.42
CA LYS A 32 5.57 -5.15 -13.89
C LYS A 32 4.60 -6.09 -14.61
N ASP A 33 4.25 -7.23 -14.00
CA ASP A 33 3.33 -8.21 -14.57
C ASP A 33 1.85 -7.79 -14.42
N ILE A 34 1.59 -6.65 -13.78
CA ILE A 34 0.24 -6.15 -13.52
C ILE A 34 -0.32 -5.46 -14.76
N TYR A 35 -1.43 -6.00 -15.28
CA TYR A 35 -2.11 -5.44 -16.44
C TYR A 35 -2.70 -4.05 -16.13
N PRO A 36 -2.66 -3.08 -17.07
CA PRO A 36 -3.28 -1.77 -16.88
C PRO A 36 -4.75 -1.87 -16.47
N GLY A 37 -5.11 -1.18 -15.39
CA GLY A 37 -6.48 -1.17 -14.84
C GLY A 37 -6.88 -2.40 -14.02
N SER A 38 -6.02 -3.41 -13.88
CA SER A 38 -6.31 -4.58 -13.04
C SER A 38 -6.23 -4.29 -11.53
N LEU A 39 -5.48 -3.25 -11.15
CA LEU A 39 -5.47 -2.68 -9.81
C LEU A 39 -6.09 -1.29 -9.82
N GLY A 40 -6.94 -1.02 -8.83
CA GLY A 40 -7.59 0.28 -8.71
C GLY A 40 -8.56 0.30 -7.54
N GLY A 41 -9.52 1.22 -7.63
CA GLY A 41 -10.56 1.43 -6.63
C GLY A 41 -10.90 2.91 -6.52
N THR A 42 -12.17 3.22 -6.30
CA THR A 42 -12.67 4.61 -6.32
C THR A 42 -12.01 5.49 -5.25
N TYR A 43 -11.78 4.93 -4.05
CA TYR A 43 -11.21 5.65 -2.91
C TYR A 43 -9.77 5.22 -2.59
N GLY A 44 -9.17 4.36 -3.42
CA GLY A 44 -7.80 3.89 -3.23
C GLY A 44 -6.82 5.06 -3.29
N GLY A 45 -5.87 5.11 -2.35
CA GLY A 45 -4.88 6.20 -2.30
C GLY A 45 -5.50 7.59 -2.04
N ASN A 46 -6.59 7.66 -1.27
CA ASN A 46 -7.26 8.93 -0.93
C ASN A 46 -6.24 9.98 -0.45
N PRO A 47 -6.26 11.21 -1.00
CA PRO A 47 -5.23 12.21 -0.73
C PRO A 47 -5.19 12.68 0.72
N ILE A 48 -6.32 12.70 1.43
CA ILE A 48 -6.36 13.07 2.85
C ILE A 48 -5.69 11.96 3.68
N SER A 49 -6.06 10.70 3.44
CA SER A 49 -5.42 9.57 4.13
C SER A 49 -3.91 9.50 3.84
N CYS A 50 -3.49 9.78 2.61
CA CYS A 50 -2.08 9.84 2.23
C CYS A 50 -1.34 10.99 2.93
N ALA A 51 -1.93 12.17 3.00
CA ALA A 51 -1.34 13.32 3.70
C ALA A 51 -1.11 13.01 5.19
N THR A 52 -2.07 12.33 5.82
CA THR A 52 -1.92 11.85 7.20
C THR A 52 -0.81 10.80 7.30
N ALA A 53 -0.79 9.79 6.43
CA ALA A 53 0.24 8.74 6.43
C ALA A 53 1.67 9.29 6.28
N LEU A 54 1.85 10.43 5.61
CA LEU A 54 3.16 11.09 5.45
C LEU A 54 3.60 11.92 6.67
N LYS A 55 2.69 12.17 7.62
CA LYS A 55 2.87 13.06 8.78
C LYS A 55 2.82 12.34 10.12
N VAL A 56 2.61 11.03 10.09
CA VAL A 56 2.63 10.15 11.26
C VAL A 56 3.97 9.46 11.42
#